data_AF-A0A1S3JDD1-F1
#
_entry.id   AF-A0A1S3JDD1-F1
#
_cell.length_a   1.000
_cell.length_b   1.000
_cell.length_c   1.000
_cell.angle_alpha   90.00
_cell.angle_beta   90.00
_cell.angle_gamma   90.00
#
_symmetry.space_group_name_H-M   'P 1'
#
loop_
_entity.id
_entity.type
_entity.pdbx_description
1 polymer ?
#
loop_
_entity_poly.entity_id
_entity_poly.type
_entity_poly.pdbx_seq_one_letter_code
_entity_poly.pdbx_strand_id
1 'polypeptide(L)'
;MGSIRVKWKFLHEMIMPINEYSSLKELLIAKDLEAVKALTQVCGNDRILLAKSLINIFRTEKQEAHLIRTMNDREIDEECTVSNLFRATSFATTLMDQYMKMVATDFVRHATNSFVMKVIESRQSCELNPTLLDNPADATANREHLLSVLEDVVRNIFMSTDKCPLVLRYICGCLQKKVISKWPEDETVKTRVVSAFIFLRLLCPALLNPKCYNIISETPSEMAARSLKLVAKSLQNLANLVEFGAKEPFMEVLNSFILENKQRMVLFLDELSNVPEYPEVEDYQVANIGRDLANVHQICSSRAEELRALDQAQAAQGDQRDQKKQHSLKRLAAVTDMLTKHKQHYLENQAV
;
A
#
# COMPACT_ATOMS: atom_id res chain seq x y z
N MET A 1 -44.96 -7.31 11.39
CA MET A 1 -44.39 -6.02 11.86
C MET A 1 -42.88 -6.13 11.83
N GLY A 2 -42.19 -5.31 11.02
CA GLY A 2 -40.72 -5.26 10.99
C GLY A 2 -40.18 -4.28 12.03
N SER A 3 -39.03 -4.59 12.64
CA SER A 3 -38.33 -3.67 13.55
C SER A 3 -37.01 -3.23 12.94
N ILE A 4 -36.70 -1.93 13.05
CA ILE A 4 -35.42 -1.35 12.62
C ILE A 4 -34.60 -1.10 13.88
N ARG A 5 -33.39 -1.66 13.95
CA ARG A 5 -32.41 -1.35 15.00
C ARG A 5 -31.40 -0.36 14.44
N VAL A 6 -31.36 0.84 15.01
CA VAL A 6 -30.40 1.89 14.65
C VAL A 6 -29.32 1.96 15.72
N LYS A 7 -28.06 1.96 15.29
CA LYS A 7 -26.91 2.31 16.11
C LYS A 7 -26.29 3.57 15.52
N TRP A 8 -26.18 4.63 16.32
CA TRP A 8 -25.58 5.89 15.90
C TRP A 8 -24.37 6.20 16.78
N LYS A 9 -23.39 6.89 16.19
CA LYS A 9 -22.22 7.45 16.88
C LYS A 9 -22.07 8.88 16.40
N PHE A 10 -22.13 9.83 17.32
CA PHE A 10 -21.85 11.23 17.05
C PHE A 10 -20.40 11.53 17.40
N LEU A 11 -19.69 12.20 16.50
CA LEU A 11 -18.31 12.65 16.70
C LEU A 11 -18.26 14.13 16.34
N HIS A 12 -17.98 14.97 17.34
CA HIS A 12 -17.73 16.38 17.12
C HIS A 12 -16.22 16.58 16.87
N GLU A 13 -15.86 16.95 15.64
CA GLU A 13 -14.48 17.28 15.25
C GLU A 13 -14.37 18.78 15.00
N MET A 14 -13.57 19.47 15.82
CA MET A 14 -13.20 20.86 15.58
C MET A 14 -11.89 20.90 14.79
N ILE A 15 -11.95 21.51 13.60
CA ILE A 15 -10.80 21.75 12.72
C ILE A 15 -10.56 23.26 12.68
N MET A 16 -9.37 23.69 13.11
CA MET A 16 -9.00 25.10 13.10
C MET A 16 -8.75 25.61 11.67
N PRO A 17 -8.71 26.93 11.43
CA PRO A 17 -8.27 27.47 10.15
C PRO A 17 -6.89 26.92 9.75
N ILE A 18 -6.69 26.63 8.46
CA ILE A 18 -5.48 25.96 7.96
C ILE A 18 -4.17 26.68 8.36
N ASN A 19 -4.21 28.00 8.46
CA ASN A 19 -3.07 28.85 8.81
C ASN A 19 -2.52 28.55 10.23
N GLU A 20 -3.37 28.10 11.15
CA GLU A 20 -2.96 27.70 12.50
C GLU A 20 -1.97 26.53 12.46
N TYR A 21 -2.13 25.62 11.49
CA TYR A 21 -1.31 24.42 11.35
C TYR A 21 0.01 24.63 10.59
N SER A 22 0.35 25.87 10.21
CA SER A 22 1.52 26.17 9.36
C SER A 22 2.82 25.64 9.96
N SER A 23 3.07 25.86 11.25
CA SER A 23 4.28 25.39 11.93
C SER A 23 4.36 23.86 12.00
N LEU A 24 3.22 23.16 12.13
CA LEU A 24 3.18 21.70 12.09
C LEU A 24 3.49 21.21 10.68
N LYS A 25 2.88 21.82 9.66
CA LYS A 25 3.13 21.49 8.25
C LYS A 25 4.62 21.61 7.91
N GLU A 26 5.26 22.72 8.28
CA GLU A 26 6.70 22.96 8.05
C GLU A 26 7.59 21.88 8.67
N LEU A 27 7.26 21.42 9.90
CA LEU A 27 8.00 20.34 10.55
C LEU A 27 7.82 19.00 9.85
N LEU A 28 6.61 18.72 9.36
CA LEU A 28 6.31 17.47 8.66
C LEU A 28 7.04 17.40 7.31
N ILE A 29 7.04 18.48 6.52
CA ILE A 29 7.64 18.53 5.17
C ILE A 29 9.15 18.83 5.19
N ALA A 30 9.78 18.89 6.36
CA ALA A 30 11.22 19.06 6.48
C ALA A 30 11.96 17.92 5.74
N LYS A 31 13.02 18.25 5.00
CA LYS A 31 13.73 17.30 4.11
C LYS A 31 14.20 16.02 4.80
N ASP A 32 14.56 16.08 6.08
CA ASP A 32 15.07 14.93 6.84
C ASP A 32 13.97 13.98 7.36
N LEU A 33 12.71 14.43 7.34
CA LEU A 33 11.52 13.69 7.78
C LEU A 33 11.63 13.22 9.24
N GLU A 34 12.39 13.90 10.10
CA GLU A 34 12.57 13.44 11.49
C GLU A 34 11.26 13.45 12.29
N ALA A 35 10.41 14.47 12.09
CA ALA A 35 9.08 14.50 12.70
C ALA A 35 8.22 13.31 12.25
N VAL A 36 8.25 12.99 10.94
CA VAL A 36 7.53 11.84 10.39
C VAL A 36 8.08 10.53 10.98
N LYS A 37 9.40 10.34 11.01
CA LYS A 37 10.05 9.15 11.57
C LYS A 37 9.70 8.94 13.04
N ALA A 38 9.61 10.01 13.83
CA ALA A 38 9.14 9.93 15.21
C ALA A 38 7.68 9.47 15.28
N LEU A 39 6.81 10.07 14.47
CA LEU A 39 5.39 9.68 14.41
C LEU A 39 5.19 8.23 13.99
N THR A 40 6.01 7.71 13.07
CA THR A 40 5.92 6.30 12.67
C THR A 40 6.15 5.32 13.84
N GLN A 41 6.93 5.71 14.85
CA GLN A 41 7.24 4.88 16.02
C GLN A 41 6.11 4.87 17.06
N VAL A 42 5.35 5.96 17.16
CA VAL A 42 4.29 6.13 18.18
C VAL A 42 2.87 5.98 17.64
N CYS A 43 2.69 5.89 16.32
CA CYS A 43 1.36 5.92 15.70
C CYS A 43 0.43 4.76 16.09
N GLY A 44 0.98 3.63 16.58
CA GLY A 44 0.19 2.50 17.06
C GLY A 44 -0.94 2.09 16.10
N ASN A 45 -2.19 2.17 16.58
CA ASN A 45 -3.39 1.83 15.82
C ASN A 45 -3.80 2.89 14.78
N ASP A 46 -3.30 4.11 14.89
CA ASP A 46 -3.61 5.23 13.98
C ASP A 46 -2.77 5.22 12.71
N ARG A 47 -1.97 4.16 12.49
CA ARG A 47 -1.04 4.00 11.36
C ARG A 47 -1.66 4.31 9.99
N ILE A 48 -2.85 3.78 9.71
CA ILE A 48 -3.55 4.00 8.44
C ILE A 48 -3.99 5.45 8.31
N LEU A 49 -4.50 6.05 9.38
CA LEU A 49 -4.93 7.45 9.40
C LEU A 49 -3.74 8.39 9.18
N LEU A 50 -2.62 8.12 9.87
CA LEU A 50 -1.38 8.86 9.70
C LEU A 50 -0.85 8.74 8.27
N ALA A 51 -0.79 7.54 7.71
CA ALA A 51 -0.33 7.31 6.34
C ALA A 51 -1.16 8.11 5.32
N LYS A 52 -2.49 8.05 5.39
CA LYS A 52 -3.38 8.83 4.52
C LYS A 52 -3.16 10.33 4.67
N SER A 53 -3.08 10.81 5.91
CA SER A 53 -2.93 12.23 6.21
C SER A 53 -1.59 12.77 5.68
N LEU A 54 -0.49 12.03 5.90
CA LEU A 54 0.82 12.41 5.38
C LEU A 54 0.86 12.37 3.85
N ILE A 55 0.28 11.36 3.20
CA ILE A 55 0.22 11.31 1.74
C ILE A 55 -0.47 12.55 1.19
N ASN A 56 -1.63 12.94 1.73
CA ASN A 56 -2.35 14.14 1.29
C ASN A 56 -1.54 15.41 1.50
N ILE A 57 -0.93 15.57 2.69
CA ILE A 57 -0.08 16.73 3.01
C ILE A 57 1.10 16.82 2.03
N PHE A 58 1.83 15.73 1.81
CA PHE A 58 3.01 15.73 0.94
C PHE A 58 2.66 15.91 -0.54
N ARG A 59 1.49 15.44 -0.99
CA ARG A 59 1.02 15.67 -2.36
C ARG A 59 0.74 17.14 -2.65
N THR A 60 0.25 17.91 -1.67
CA THR A 60 0.07 19.37 -1.87
C THR A 60 1.38 20.10 -2.14
N GLU A 61 2.50 19.53 -1.67
CA GLU A 61 3.85 20.05 -1.88
C GLU A 61 4.60 19.33 -3.01
N LYS A 62 3.95 18.41 -3.75
CA LYS A 62 4.57 17.53 -4.76
C LYS A 62 5.77 16.73 -4.24
N GLN A 63 5.72 16.32 -2.97
CA GLN A 63 6.80 15.60 -2.27
C GLN A 63 6.41 14.19 -1.82
N GLU A 64 5.31 13.62 -2.31
CA GLU A 64 4.85 12.30 -1.86
C GLU A 64 5.84 11.18 -2.22
N ALA A 65 6.52 11.30 -3.37
CA ALA A 65 7.56 10.35 -3.74
C ALA A 65 8.77 10.43 -2.80
N HIS A 66 9.10 11.63 -2.29
CA HIS A 66 10.16 11.80 -1.28
C HIS A 66 9.78 11.08 0.01
N LEU A 67 8.57 11.31 0.53
CA LEU A 67 8.05 10.64 1.72
C LEU A 67 8.11 9.11 1.58
N ILE A 68 7.49 8.58 0.52
CA ILE A 68 7.35 7.14 0.31
C ILE A 68 8.74 6.50 0.10
N ARG A 69 9.59 7.11 -0.73
CA ARG A 69 10.95 6.61 -0.97
C ARG A 69 11.77 6.59 0.31
N THR A 70 11.77 7.67 1.10
CA THR A 70 12.57 7.69 2.34
C THR A 70 12.10 6.65 3.36
N MET A 71 10.79 6.39 3.48
CA MET A 71 10.30 5.34 4.37
C MET A 71 10.63 3.92 3.83
N ASN A 72 10.52 3.71 2.52
CA ASN A 72 10.91 2.45 1.89
C ASN A 72 12.42 2.19 2.01
N ASP A 73 13.25 3.19 1.75
CA ASP A 73 14.72 3.09 1.84
C ASP A 73 15.14 2.75 3.27
N ARG A 74 14.49 3.35 4.27
CA ARG A 74 14.75 3.04 5.68
C ARG A 74 14.42 1.59 6.01
N GLU A 75 13.26 1.09 5.58
CA GLU A 75 12.89 -0.32 5.82
C GLU A 75 13.83 -1.28 5.08
N ILE A 76 14.24 -0.93 3.86
CA ILE A 76 15.27 -1.67 3.13
C ILE A 76 16.58 -1.66 3.91
N ASP A 77 17.02 -0.53 4.43
CA ASP A 77 18.28 -0.39 5.18
C ASP A 77 18.28 -1.17 6.50
N GLU A 78 17.14 -1.25 7.19
CA GLU A 78 16.97 -1.97 8.45
C GLU A 78 16.82 -3.50 8.28
N GLU A 79 16.38 -3.98 7.10
CA GLU A 79 16.18 -5.42 6.86
C GLU A 79 17.50 -6.17 6.59
N CYS A 80 17.72 -7.31 7.24
CA CYS A 80 18.91 -8.14 7.01
C CYS A 80 18.66 -9.26 5.99
N THR A 81 17.42 -9.71 5.87
CA THR A 81 17.06 -10.90 5.10
C THR A 81 16.12 -10.54 3.95
N VAL A 82 16.56 -10.77 2.71
CA VAL A 82 15.75 -10.49 1.51
C VAL A 82 14.38 -11.18 1.55
N SER A 83 14.31 -12.40 2.08
CA SER A 83 13.05 -13.14 2.16
C SER A 83 12.04 -12.52 3.13
N ASN A 84 12.44 -11.62 4.03
CA ASN A 84 11.56 -10.92 4.98
C ASN A 84 11.09 -9.54 4.47
N LEU A 85 11.80 -8.99 3.48
CA LEU A 85 11.60 -7.62 2.99
C LEU A 85 10.13 -7.35 2.62
N PHE A 86 9.53 -6.33 3.24
CA PHE A 86 8.15 -5.88 3.05
C PHE A 86 7.06 -6.94 3.26
N ARG A 87 7.36 -8.05 3.95
CA ARG A 87 6.35 -9.07 4.31
C ARG A 87 5.49 -8.68 5.50
N ALA A 88 6.08 -8.01 6.48
CA ALA A 88 5.37 -7.54 7.65
C ALA A 88 4.49 -6.32 7.31
N THR A 89 3.50 -6.05 8.16
CA THR A 89 2.77 -4.77 8.09
C THR A 89 3.55 -3.72 8.86
N SER A 90 4.29 -2.90 8.12
CA SER A 90 5.10 -1.77 8.58
C SER A 90 4.45 -0.43 8.23
N PHE A 91 5.06 0.69 8.63
CA PHE A 91 4.62 2.01 8.18
C PHE A 91 4.87 2.22 6.68
N ALA A 92 6.02 1.80 6.13
CA ALA A 92 6.35 2.00 4.72
C ALA A 92 5.40 1.19 3.81
N THR A 93 5.13 -0.06 4.18
CA THR A 93 4.12 -0.87 3.47
C THR A 93 2.72 -0.28 3.58
N THR A 94 2.34 0.26 4.75
CA THR A 94 1.04 0.95 4.91
C THR A 94 0.96 2.20 4.02
N LEU A 95 2.02 3.00 3.94
CA LEU A 95 2.11 4.15 3.03
C LEU A 95 1.92 3.73 1.57
N MET A 96 2.66 2.71 1.12
CA MET A 96 2.51 2.16 -0.23
C MET A 96 1.08 1.66 -0.48
N ASP A 97 0.48 0.93 0.45
CA ASP A 97 -0.89 0.43 0.33
C ASP A 97 -1.91 1.57 0.20
N GLN A 98 -1.79 2.62 1.02
CA GLN A 98 -2.70 3.78 0.94
C GLN A 98 -2.47 4.59 -0.33
N TYR A 99 -1.20 4.77 -0.74
CA TYR A 99 -0.86 5.51 -1.95
C TYR A 99 -1.38 4.80 -3.20
N MET A 100 -1.10 3.50 -3.35
CA MET A 100 -1.59 2.71 -4.49
C MET A 100 -3.12 2.70 -4.56
N LYS A 101 -3.82 2.55 -3.43
CA LYS A 101 -5.29 2.63 -3.40
C LYS A 101 -5.84 3.97 -3.88
N MET A 102 -5.10 5.05 -3.65
CA MET A 102 -5.50 6.41 -4.02
C MET A 102 -5.21 6.73 -5.49
N VAL A 103 -4.09 6.26 -6.06
CA VAL A 103 -3.67 6.65 -7.42
C VAL A 103 -3.84 5.57 -8.48
N ALA A 104 -3.82 4.29 -8.11
CA ALA A 104 -3.75 3.17 -9.06
C ALA A 104 -5.11 2.53 -9.34
N THR A 105 -6.24 3.17 -8.98
CA THR A 105 -7.58 2.62 -9.20
C THR A 105 -7.85 2.34 -10.68
N ASP A 106 -7.46 3.27 -11.56
CA ASP A 106 -7.64 3.10 -13.01
C ASP A 106 -6.76 1.98 -13.57
N PHE A 107 -5.51 1.88 -13.12
CA PHE A 107 -4.62 0.76 -13.45
C PHE A 107 -5.23 -0.58 -13.08
N VAL A 108 -5.69 -0.73 -11.83
CA VAL A 108 -6.33 -1.96 -11.34
C VAL A 108 -7.57 -2.29 -12.17
N ARG A 109 -8.41 -1.30 -12.46
CA ARG A 109 -9.62 -1.50 -13.26
C ARG A 109 -9.29 -1.98 -14.67
N HIS A 110 -8.35 -1.35 -15.36
CA HIS A 110 -7.96 -1.78 -16.72
C HIS A 110 -7.35 -3.19 -16.71
N ALA A 111 -6.49 -3.48 -15.73
CA ALA A 111 -5.80 -4.75 -15.62
C ALA A 111 -6.75 -5.93 -15.27
N THR A 112 -7.83 -5.69 -14.51
CA THR A 112 -8.61 -6.77 -13.89
C THR A 112 -10.08 -6.81 -14.25
N ASN A 113 -10.73 -5.70 -14.63
CA ASN A 113 -12.19 -5.61 -14.71
C ASN A 113 -12.80 -6.60 -15.73
N SER A 114 -12.31 -6.59 -16.97
CA SER A 114 -12.80 -7.48 -18.02
C SER A 114 -12.67 -8.96 -17.64
N PHE A 115 -11.57 -9.31 -16.97
CA PHE A 115 -11.32 -10.65 -16.45
C PHE A 115 -12.28 -11.01 -15.31
N VAL A 116 -12.43 -10.13 -14.31
CA VAL A 116 -13.30 -10.38 -13.15
C VAL A 116 -14.75 -10.57 -13.60
N MET A 117 -15.25 -9.75 -14.53
CA MET A 117 -16.60 -9.91 -15.07
C MET A 117 -16.78 -11.25 -15.78
N LYS A 118 -15.82 -11.65 -16.63
CA LYS A 118 -15.85 -12.97 -17.29
C LYS A 118 -15.94 -14.12 -16.29
N VAL A 119 -15.19 -14.09 -15.19
CA VAL A 119 -15.22 -15.16 -14.17
C VAL A 119 -16.56 -15.19 -13.44
N ILE A 120 -17.13 -14.03 -13.15
CA ILE A 120 -18.42 -13.94 -12.46
C ILE A 120 -19.57 -14.44 -13.34
N GLU A 121 -19.52 -14.17 -14.64
CA GLU A 121 -20.50 -14.62 -15.62
C GLU A 121 -20.29 -16.08 -16.05
N SER A 122 -19.09 -16.63 -15.83
CA SER A 122 -18.75 -18.01 -16.20
C SER A 122 -19.56 -19.02 -15.39
N ARG A 123 -20.04 -20.06 -16.08
CA ARG A 123 -20.63 -21.25 -15.46
C ARG A 123 -19.62 -22.38 -15.25
N GLN A 124 -18.41 -22.24 -15.77
CA GLN A 124 -17.35 -23.23 -15.67
C GLN A 124 -16.53 -23.00 -14.39
N SER A 125 -16.35 -24.05 -13.60
CA SER A 125 -15.51 -24.02 -12.41
C SER A 125 -14.02 -24.01 -12.77
N CYS A 126 -13.20 -23.41 -11.90
CA CYS A 126 -11.74 -23.55 -11.94
C CYS A 126 -11.21 -24.50 -10.85
N GLU A 127 -12.08 -25.23 -10.14
CA GLU A 127 -11.67 -26.10 -9.03
C GLU A 127 -10.74 -27.22 -9.52
N LEU A 128 -9.60 -27.36 -8.85
CA LEU A 128 -8.59 -28.38 -9.13
C LEU A 128 -8.40 -29.36 -7.98
N ASN A 129 -8.85 -29.01 -6.77
CA ASN A 129 -8.71 -29.89 -5.62
C ASN A 129 -9.66 -31.09 -5.74
N PRO A 130 -9.15 -32.32 -5.82
CA PRO A 130 -9.98 -33.51 -5.98
C PRO A 130 -11.03 -33.70 -4.87
N THR A 131 -10.79 -33.16 -3.66
CA THR A 131 -11.73 -33.28 -2.54
C THR A 131 -12.90 -32.30 -2.61
N LEU A 132 -12.83 -31.30 -3.49
CA LEU A 132 -13.84 -30.25 -3.65
C LEU A 132 -14.56 -30.35 -5.00
N LEU A 133 -14.17 -31.30 -5.85
CA LEU A 133 -14.83 -31.56 -7.12
C LEU A 133 -16.12 -32.34 -6.90
N ASP A 134 -17.21 -31.88 -7.54
CA ASP A 134 -18.47 -32.63 -7.59
C ASP A 134 -18.33 -33.89 -8.46
N ASN A 135 -17.59 -33.78 -9.58
CA ASN A 135 -17.30 -34.89 -10.47
C ASN A 135 -15.80 -34.90 -10.86
N PRO A 136 -15.05 -35.98 -10.59
CA PRO A 136 -13.65 -36.10 -10.96
C PRO A 136 -13.36 -35.93 -12.46
N ALA A 137 -14.33 -36.22 -13.34
CA ALA A 137 -14.18 -36.05 -14.79
C ALA A 137 -14.00 -34.56 -15.20
N ASP A 138 -14.47 -33.62 -14.38
CA ASP A 138 -14.42 -32.19 -14.68
C ASP A 138 -13.02 -31.59 -14.46
N ALA A 139 -12.12 -32.30 -13.78
CA ALA A 139 -10.79 -31.79 -13.43
C ALA A 139 -10.00 -31.30 -14.65
N THR A 140 -10.06 -32.02 -15.76
CA THR A 140 -9.36 -31.67 -17.00
C THR A 140 -9.95 -30.39 -17.61
N ALA A 141 -11.28 -30.31 -17.72
CA ALA A 141 -11.96 -29.13 -18.25
C ALA A 141 -11.75 -27.89 -17.36
N ASN A 142 -11.80 -28.05 -16.03
CA ASN A 142 -11.52 -26.98 -15.07
C ASN A 142 -10.09 -26.48 -15.19
N ARG A 143 -9.12 -27.38 -15.40
CA ARG A 143 -7.72 -27.02 -15.62
C ARG A 143 -7.55 -26.22 -16.91
N GLU A 144 -8.09 -26.69 -18.02
CA GLU A 144 -8.01 -25.97 -19.30
C GLU A 144 -8.67 -24.60 -19.21
N HIS A 145 -9.82 -24.52 -18.54
CA HIS A 145 -10.49 -23.25 -18.29
C HIS A 145 -9.64 -22.31 -17.43
N LEU A 146 -9.07 -22.79 -16.31
CA LEU A 146 -8.21 -21.99 -15.44
C LEU A 146 -6.95 -21.50 -16.18
N LEU A 147 -6.32 -22.34 -17.01
CA LEU A 147 -5.17 -21.95 -17.81
C LEU A 147 -5.52 -20.86 -18.83
N SER A 148 -6.65 -21.00 -19.54
CA SER A 148 -7.14 -19.98 -20.46
C SER A 148 -7.42 -18.66 -19.74
N VAL A 149 -8.04 -18.74 -18.58
CA VAL A 149 -8.33 -17.60 -17.72
C VAL A 149 -7.04 -16.92 -17.23
N LEU A 150 -6.03 -17.69 -16.84
CA LEU A 150 -4.74 -17.21 -16.39
C LEU A 150 -3.98 -16.45 -17.49
N GLU A 151 -3.98 -16.98 -18.70
CA GLU A 151 -3.34 -16.32 -19.84
C GLU A 151 -4.04 -15.00 -20.20
N ASP A 152 -5.37 -14.97 -20.14
CA ASP A 152 -6.17 -13.76 -20.34
C ASP A 152 -5.83 -12.66 -19.32
N VAL A 153 -5.80 -12.98 -18.03
CA VAL A 153 -5.51 -11.98 -16.99
C VAL A 153 -4.06 -11.51 -17.04
N VAL A 154 -3.09 -12.40 -17.28
CA VAL A 154 -1.68 -12.03 -17.42
C VAL A 154 -1.49 -11.07 -18.59
N ARG A 155 -2.08 -11.38 -19.75
CA ARG A 155 -2.05 -10.52 -20.93
C ARG A 155 -2.66 -9.14 -20.64
N ASN A 156 -3.82 -9.08 -19.99
CA ASN A 156 -4.47 -7.82 -19.65
C ASN A 156 -3.62 -6.97 -18.68
N ILE A 157 -3.03 -7.59 -17.66
CA ILE A 157 -2.13 -6.90 -16.72
C ILE A 157 -0.93 -6.31 -17.47
N PHE A 158 -0.26 -7.12 -18.30
CA PHE A 158 0.95 -6.69 -19.01
C PHE A 158 0.67 -5.61 -20.07
N MET A 159 -0.53 -5.60 -20.66
CA MET A 159 -0.95 -4.55 -21.59
C MET A 159 -1.44 -3.26 -20.90
N SER A 160 -1.55 -3.25 -19.57
CA SER A 160 -2.06 -2.10 -18.80
C SER A 160 -0.95 -1.25 -18.16
N THR A 161 0.32 -1.46 -18.52
CA THR A 161 1.47 -0.74 -17.95
C THR A 161 1.34 0.78 -18.10
N ASP A 162 0.76 1.26 -19.20
CA ASP A 162 0.51 2.68 -19.49
C ASP A 162 -0.51 3.32 -18.54
N LYS A 163 -1.40 2.52 -17.94
CA LYS A 163 -2.39 2.99 -16.96
C LYS A 163 -1.82 3.10 -15.55
N CYS A 164 -0.65 2.53 -15.28
CA CYS A 164 0.01 2.65 -13.98
C CYS A 164 0.54 4.09 -13.80
N PRO A 165 0.17 4.80 -12.72
CA PRO A 165 0.60 6.18 -12.49
C PRO A 165 2.12 6.35 -12.55
N LEU A 166 2.60 7.34 -13.32
CA LEU A 166 4.04 7.56 -13.53
C LEU A 166 4.81 7.75 -12.22
N VAL A 167 4.25 8.44 -11.23
CA VAL A 167 4.90 8.62 -9.91
C VAL A 167 5.04 7.28 -9.17
N LEU A 168 4.04 6.39 -9.26
CA LEU A 168 4.13 5.05 -8.68
C LEU A 168 5.21 4.21 -9.40
N ARG A 169 5.26 4.27 -10.72
CA ARG A 169 6.31 3.63 -11.54
C ARG A 169 7.71 4.12 -11.17
N TYR A 170 7.87 5.44 -10.98
CA TYR A 170 9.11 6.05 -10.47
C TYR A 170 9.50 5.52 -9.08
N ILE A 171 8.54 5.42 -8.15
CA ILE A 171 8.78 4.85 -6.81
C ILE A 171 9.21 3.38 -6.92
N CYS A 172 8.61 2.59 -7.80
CA CYS A 172 9.04 1.21 -8.09
C CYS A 172 10.48 1.16 -8.63
N GLY A 173 10.85 2.07 -9.54
CA GLY A 173 12.23 2.20 -10.02
C GLY A 173 13.22 2.56 -8.90
N CYS A 174 12.82 3.43 -7.97
CA CYS A 174 13.63 3.74 -6.79
C CYS A 174 13.83 2.53 -5.88
N LEU A 175 12.76 1.75 -5.63
CA LEU A 175 12.84 0.49 -4.88
C LEU A 175 13.86 -0.46 -5.53
N GLN A 176 13.78 -0.68 -6.85
CA GLN A 176 14.72 -1.53 -7.58
C GLN A 176 16.16 -1.07 -7.38
N LYS A 177 16.45 0.22 -7.62
CA LYS A 177 17.80 0.79 -7.43
C LYS A 177 18.33 0.55 -6.01
N LYS A 178 17.49 0.79 -5.00
CA LYS A 178 17.88 0.65 -3.58
C LYS A 178 18.18 -0.81 -3.22
N VAL A 179 17.35 -1.76 -3.63
CA VAL A 179 17.58 -3.18 -3.30
C VAL A 179 18.76 -3.78 -4.07
N ILE A 180 18.98 -3.37 -5.32
CA ILE A 180 20.15 -3.78 -6.12
C ILE A 180 21.43 -3.30 -5.43
N SER A 181 21.44 -2.06 -4.92
CA SER A 181 22.59 -1.54 -4.19
C SER A 181 22.85 -2.27 -2.88
N LYS A 182 21.80 -2.77 -2.20
CA LYS A 182 21.93 -3.44 -0.90
C LYS A 182 22.26 -4.93 -1.04
N TRP A 183 21.69 -5.61 -2.03
CA TRP A 183 21.86 -7.04 -2.28
C TRP A 183 22.22 -7.29 -3.76
N PRO A 184 23.43 -6.89 -4.20
CA PRO A 184 23.85 -6.99 -5.60
C PRO A 184 23.95 -8.45 -6.11
N GLU A 185 24.19 -9.40 -5.22
CA GLU A 185 24.32 -10.83 -5.55
C GLU A 185 22.99 -11.52 -5.87
N ASP A 186 21.85 -10.90 -5.54
CA ASP A 186 20.52 -11.47 -5.76
C ASP A 186 19.85 -10.83 -6.98
N GLU A 187 20.07 -11.40 -8.17
CA GLU A 187 19.52 -10.87 -9.43
C GLU A 187 17.99 -10.72 -9.43
N THR A 188 17.30 -11.53 -8.62
CA THR A 188 15.83 -11.54 -8.56
C THR A 188 15.27 -10.54 -7.56
N VAL A 189 16.10 -9.90 -6.72
CA VAL A 189 15.66 -8.98 -5.66
C VAL A 189 14.90 -7.78 -6.22
N LYS A 190 15.35 -7.26 -7.37
CA LYS A 190 14.70 -6.14 -8.07
C LYS A 190 13.27 -6.49 -8.53
N THR A 191 13.05 -7.75 -8.90
CA THR A 191 11.74 -8.23 -9.35
C THR A 191 10.84 -8.47 -8.14
N ARG A 192 11.39 -9.11 -7.10
CA ARG A 192 10.67 -9.44 -5.86
C ARG A 192 10.18 -8.20 -5.10
N VAL A 193 10.98 -7.14 -5.04
CA VAL A 193 10.57 -5.92 -4.31
C VAL A 193 9.38 -5.23 -4.96
N VAL A 194 9.31 -5.18 -6.29
CA VAL A 194 8.20 -4.57 -7.02
C VAL A 194 6.98 -5.48 -6.99
N SER A 195 7.18 -6.80 -7.15
CA SER A 195 6.08 -7.76 -7.12
C SER A 195 5.38 -7.83 -5.76
N ALA A 196 6.12 -7.59 -4.67
CA ALA A 196 5.58 -7.47 -3.32
C ALA A 196 4.54 -6.33 -3.17
N PHE A 197 4.62 -5.28 -4.00
CA PHE A 197 3.64 -4.20 -4.00
C PHE A 197 2.58 -4.39 -5.08
N ILE A 198 2.99 -4.54 -6.34
CA ILE A 198 2.09 -4.54 -7.49
C ILE A 198 1.19 -5.79 -7.52
N PHE A 199 1.72 -6.96 -7.17
CA PHE A 199 0.92 -8.19 -7.14
C PHE A 199 0.38 -8.45 -5.74
N LEU A 200 1.27 -8.62 -4.75
CA LEU A 200 0.86 -9.06 -3.42
C LEU A 200 -0.04 -8.07 -2.68
N ARG A 201 0.17 -6.76 -2.86
CA ARG A 201 -0.56 -5.72 -2.10
C ARG A 201 -1.59 -4.94 -2.92
N LEU A 202 -1.57 -5.05 -4.24
CA LEU A 202 -2.49 -4.32 -5.13
C LEU A 202 -3.36 -5.26 -5.96
N LEU A 203 -2.81 -5.95 -6.96
CA LEU A 203 -3.59 -6.73 -7.93
C LEU A 203 -4.21 -7.99 -7.31
N CYS A 204 -3.45 -8.82 -6.59
CA CYS A 204 -3.99 -10.04 -5.96
C CYS A 204 -5.09 -9.72 -4.93
N PRO A 205 -4.94 -8.73 -4.03
CA PRO A 205 -6.04 -8.29 -3.18
C PRO A 205 -7.26 -7.77 -3.94
N ALA A 206 -7.07 -7.10 -5.08
CA ALA A 206 -8.17 -6.66 -5.93
C ALA A 206 -8.94 -7.82 -6.57
N LEU A 207 -8.26 -8.91 -6.92
CA LEU A 207 -8.92 -10.12 -7.40
C LEU A 207 -9.65 -10.88 -6.29
N LEU A 208 -9.09 -10.89 -5.08
CA LEU A 208 -9.70 -11.57 -3.93
C LEU A 208 -10.90 -10.82 -3.35
N ASN A 209 -10.90 -9.49 -3.46
CA ASN A 209 -11.98 -8.63 -2.97
C ASN A 209 -12.29 -7.49 -3.97
N PRO A 210 -12.86 -7.82 -5.14
CA PRO A 210 -13.10 -6.87 -6.23
C PRO A 210 -14.08 -5.75 -5.85
N LYS A 211 -14.95 -5.99 -4.88
CA LYS A 211 -15.88 -4.99 -4.35
C LYS A 211 -15.15 -3.83 -3.67
N CYS A 212 -14.09 -4.11 -2.90
CA CYS A 212 -13.29 -3.07 -2.25
C CYS A 212 -12.53 -2.16 -3.23
N TYR A 213 -12.40 -2.58 -4.49
CA TYR A 213 -11.76 -1.82 -5.56
C TYR A 213 -12.78 -1.25 -6.56
N ASN A 214 -14.08 -1.30 -6.22
CA ASN A 214 -15.18 -0.83 -7.08
C ASN A 214 -15.17 -1.46 -8.48
N ILE A 215 -14.72 -2.71 -8.59
CA ILE A 215 -14.77 -3.47 -9.85
C ILE A 215 -16.18 -4.04 -10.04
N ILE A 216 -16.79 -4.51 -8.94
CA ILE A 216 -18.14 -5.08 -8.93
C ILE A 216 -18.99 -4.47 -7.82
N SER A 217 -20.31 -4.51 -8.00
CA SER A 217 -21.31 -4.03 -7.02
C SER A 217 -21.74 -5.11 -6.03
N GLU A 218 -21.87 -6.34 -6.50
CA GLU A 218 -22.40 -7.48 -5.73
C GLU A 218 -21.29 -8.46 -5.31
N THR A 219 -21.58 -9.29 -4.31
CA THR A 219 -20.64 -10.32 -3.87
C THR A 219 -20.62 -11.45 -4.91
N PRO A 220 -19.45 -11.95 -5.36
CA PRO A 220 -19.39 -13.08 -6.29
C PRO A 220 -20.04 -14.33 -5.69
N SER A 221 -20.55 -15.21 -6.55
CA SER A 221 -20.96 -16.57 -6.14
C SER A 221 -19.77 -17.32 -5.53
N GLU A 222 -20.04 -18.36 -4.73
CA GLU A 222 -18.97 -19.16 -4.10
C GLU A 222 -18.01 -19.76 -5.14
N MET A 223 -18.55 -20.23 -6.27
CA MET A 223 -17.77 -20.74 -7.40
C MET A 223 -16.89 -19.65 -8.04
N ALA A 224 -17.43 -18.45 -8.28
CA ALA A 224 -16.66 -17.34 -8.85
C ALA A 224 -15.58 -16.86 -7.87
N ALA A 225 -15.92 -16.70 -6.59
CA ALA A 225 -14.96 -16.34 -5.54
C ALA A 225 -13.83 -17.38 -5.41
N ARG A 226 -14.16 -18.66 -5.52
CA ARG A 226 -13.18 -19.76 -5.53
C ARG A 226 -12.26 -19.67 -6.74
N SER A 227 -12.80 -19.44 -7.93
CA SER A 227 -12.04 -19.28 -9.16
C SER A 227 -11.09 -18.07 -9.10
N LEU A 228 -11.59 -16.92 -8.65
CA LEU A 228 -10.76 -15.73 -8.41
C LEU A 228 -9.61 -16.00 -7.42
N LYS A 229 -9.85 -16.80 -6.38
CA LYS A 229 -8.81 -17.21 -5.42
C LYS A 229 -7.72 -18.07 -6.07
N LEU A 230 -8.08 -19.04 -6.91
CA LEU A 230 -7.11 -19.88 -7.62
C LEU A 230 -6.28 -19.06 -8.62
N VAL A 231 -6.92 -18.11 -9.31
CA VAL A 231 -6.23 -17.18 -10.21
C VAL A 231 -5.27 -16.28 -9.45
N ALA A 232 -5.73 -15.60 -8.39
CA ALA A 232 -4.89 -14.73 -7.58
C ALA A 232 -3.69 -15.48 -6.99
N LYS A 233 -3.89 -16.73 -6.59
CA LYS A 233 -2.83 -17.59 -6.07
C LYS A 233 -1.78 -17.95 -7.13
N SER A 234 -2.23 -18.31 -8.33
CA SER A 234 -1.34 -18.66 -9.45
C SER A 234 -0.55 -17.43 -9.92
N LEU A 235 -1.21 -16.27 -10.00
CA LEU A 235 -0.55 -14.99 -10.26
C LEU A 235 0.46 -14.63 -9.19
N GLN A 236 0.16 -14.88 -7.91
CA GLN A 236 1.11 -14.63 -6.83
C GLN A 236 2.35 -15.51 -6.94
N ASN A 237 2.19 -16.79 -7.28
CA ASN A 237 3.32 -17.70 -7.51
C ASN A 237 4.16 -17.26 -8.72
N LEU A 238 3.52 -16.90 -9.82
CA LEU A 238 4.19 -16.33 -11.00
C LEU A 238 4.96 -15.04 -10.65
N ALA A 239 4.35 -14.12 -9.90
CA ALA A 239 4.97 -12.85 -9.47
C ALA A 239 6.14 -13.05 -8.48
N ASN A 240 6.11 -14.15 -7.73
CA ASN A 240 7.20 -14.57 -6.86
C ASN A 240 8.27 -15.41 -7.60
N LEU A 241 8.04 -15.75 -8.88
CA LEU A 241 8.88 -16.62 -9.71
C LEU A 241 9.07 -18.04 -9.13
N VAL A 242 8.09 -18.52 -8.35
CA VAL A 242 8.12 -19.84 -7.70
C VAL A 242 7.01 -20.75 -8.23
N GLU A 243 7.32 -22.03 -8.32
CA GLU A 243 6.37 -23.08 -8.69
C GLU A 243 5.57 -23.57 -7.47
N PHE A 244 4.45 -24.24 -7.75
CA PHE A 244 3.76 -25.04 -6.75
C PHE A 244 4.59 -26.29 -6.45
N GLY A 245 4.54 -26.74 -5.20
CA GLY A 245 5.17 -28.00 -4.77
C GLY A 245 4.30 -28.74 -3.78
N ALA A 246 4.88 -29.70 -3.05
CA ALA A 246 4.18 -30.70 -2.24
C ALA A 246 3.19 -30.18 -1.18
N LYS A 247 3.24 -28.89 -0.80
CA LYS A 247 2.23 -28.29 0.07
C LYS A 247 0.85 -28.20 -0.61
N GLU A 248 0.82 -28.10 -1.93
CA GLU A 248 -0.38 -27.92 -2.75
C GLU A 248 -0.29 -28.72 -4.05
N PRO A 249 -0.33 -30.06 -3.96
CA PRO A 249 -0.07 -30.95 -5.10
C PRO A 249 -1.08 -30.74 -6.24
N PHE A 250 -2.33 -30.38 -5.92
CA PHE A 250 -3.37 -30.13 -6.91
C PHE A 250 -3.11 -28.91 -7.81
N MET A 251 -2.20 -28.00 -7.43
CA MET A 251 -1.82 -26.82 -8.23
C MET A 251 -0.59 -27.06 -9.10
N GLU A 252 0.15 -28.17 -8.91
CA GLU A 252 1.38 -28.47 -9.68
C GLU A 252 1.14 -28.57 -11.18
N VAL A 253 -0.10 -28.88 -11.59
CA VAL A 253 -0.54 -28.90 -12.99
C VAL A 253 -0.44 -27.55 -13.71
N LEU A 254 -0.20 -26.46 -12.96
CA LEU A 254 -0.01 -25.09 -13.44
C LEU A 254 1.47 -24.68 -13.51
N ASN A 255 2.42 -25.55 -13.12
CA ASN A 255 3.85 -25.21 -13.11
C ASN A 255 4.39 -24.92 -14.52
N SER A 256 3.87 -25.61 -15.55
CA SER A 256 4.22 -25.30 -16.95
C SER A 256 3.87 -23.85 -17.32
N PHE A 257 2.66 -23.41 -16.96
CA PHE A 257 2.22 -22.03 -17.16
C PHE A 257 3.12 -21.03 -16.44
N ILE A 258 3.53 -21.33 -15.19
CA ILE A 258 4.45 -20.46 -14.44
C ILE A 258 5.78 -20.36 -15.18
N LEU A 259 6.40 -21.50 -15.52
CA LEU A 259 7.69 -21.57 -16.20
C LEU A 259 7.70 -20.80 -17.52
N GLU A 260 6.66 -20.98 -18.34
CA GLU A 260 6.49 -20.29 -19.63
C GLU A 260 6.36 -18.77 -19.47
N ASN A 261 5.81 -18.30 -18.36
CA ASN A 261 5.53 -16.89 -18.11
C ASN A 261 6.56 -16.17 -17.22
N LYS A 262 7.51 -16.87 -16.58
CA LYS A 262 8.52 -16.27 -15.68
C LYS A 262 9.24 -15.09 -16.34
N GLN A 263 9.71 -15.27 -17.57
CA GLN A 263 10.46 -14.21 -18.28
C GLN A 263 9.56 -13.01 -18.60
N ARG A 264 8.32 -13.24 -19.03
CA ARG A 264 7.36 -12.15 -19.31
C ARG A 264 7.05 -11.35 -18.05
N MET A 265 6.93 -12.01 -16.90
CA MET A 265 6.74 -11.36 -15.59
C MET A 265 7.93 -10.46 -15.23
N VAL A 266 9.16 -10.94 -15.43
CA VAL A 266 10.38 -10.14 -15.18
C VAL A 266 10.40 -8.90 -16.08
N LEU A 267 10.18 -9.08 -17.38
CA LEU A 267 10.16 -7.98 -18.34
C LEU A 267 9.09 -6.94 -18.02
N PHE A 268 7.88 -7.38 -17.65
CA PHE A 268 6.80 -6.49 -17.22
C PHE A 268 7.20 -5.66 -16.00
N LEU A 269 7.77 -6.28 -14.96
CA LEU A 269 8.15 -5.58 -13.72
C LEU A 269 9.31 -4.59 -13.94
N ASP A 270 10.26 -4.93 -14.83
CA ASP A 270 11.32 -4.02 -15.26
C ASP A 270 10.76 -2.84 -16.07
N GLU A 271 9.86 -3.09 -17.04
CA GLU A 271 9.22 -2.04 -17.84
C GLU A 271 8.37 -1.10 -16.98
N LEU A 272 7.55 -1.67 -16.07
CA LEU A 272 6.72 -0.92 -15.14
C LEU A 272 7.57 0.03 -14.29
N SER A 273 8.78 -0.38 -13.90
CA SER A 273 9.67 0.37 -13.03
C SER A 273 10.65 1.29 -13.78
N ASN A 274 10.60 1.30 -15.12
CA ASN A 274 11.52 2.07 -15.96
C ASN A 274 11.10 3.55 -16.10
N VAL A 275 11.11 4.27 -14.98
CA VAL A 275 10.92 5.72 -14.93
C VAL A 275 12.09 6.31 -14.13
N PRO A 276 13.17 6.77 -14.80
CA PRO A 276 14.43 7.11 -14.12
C PRO A 276 14.38 8.43 -13.37
N GLU A 277 13.57 9.38 -13.84
CA GLU A 277 13.43 10.74 -13.32
C GLU A 277 12.01 10.96 -12.78
N TYR A 278 11.88 11.88 -11.83
CA TYR A 278 10.57 12.20 -11.27
C TYR A 278 9.68 12.86 -12.34
N PRO A 279 8.48 12.32 -12.62
CA PRO A 279 7.62 12.86 -13.67
C PRO A 279 7.01 14.19 -13.23
N GLU A 280 6.94 15.15 -14.15
CA GLU A 280 6.18 16.39 -13.93
C GLU A 280 4.69 16.06 -13.96
N VAL A 281 4.01 16.22 -12.81
CA VAL A 281 2.56 16.02 -12.69
C VAL A 281 1.88 17.38 -12.58
N GLU A 282 1.06 17.70 -13.57
CA GLU A 282 0.32 18.96 -13.68
C GLU A 282 -0.97 18.95 -12.83
N ASP A 283 -1.66 17.81 -12.74
CA ASP A 283 -2.97 17.68 -12.07
C ASP A 283 -2.88 17.06 -10.67
N TYR A 284 -2.40 17.83 -9.69
CA TYR A 284 -2.73 17.52 -8.29
C TYR A 284 -4.09 18.12 -7.96
N GLN A 285 -5.10 17.28 -7.70
CA GLN A 285 -6.32 17.75 -7.05
C GLN A 285 -5.94 18.37 -5.70
N VAL A 286 -6.24 19.66 -5.52
CA VAL A 286 -5.97 20.39 -4.29
C VAL A 286 -6.85 19.82 -3.18
N ALA A 287 -6.29 18.93 -2.36
CA ALA A 287 -6.96 18.40 -1.20
C ALA A 287 -7.02 19.46 -0.09
N ASN A 288 -8.16 19.58 0.60
CA ASN A 288 -8.23 20.35 1.84
C ASN A 288 -7.48 19.58 2.94
N ILE A 289 -6.21 19.94 3.15
CA ILE A 289 -5.33 19.31 4.14
C ILE A 289 -5.60 19.76 5.58
N GLY A 290 -6.58 20.65 5.83
CA GLY A 290 -6.89 21.09 7.20
C GLY A 290 -7.29 19.93 8.11
N ARG A 291 -8.08 18.98 7.57
CA ARG A 291 -8.43 17.74 8.30
C ARG A 291 -7.21 16.84 8.49
N ASP A 292 -6.38 16.68 7.47
CA ASP A 292 -5.18 15.84 7.54
C ASP A 292 -4.17 16.38 8.58
N LEU A 293 -3.97 17.70 8.63
CA LEU A 293 -3.13 18.36 9.64
C LEU A 293 -3.73 18.25 11.04
N ALA A 294 -5.04 18.38 11.18
CA ALA A 294 -5.74 18.15 12.44
C ALA A 294 -5.62 16.69 12.93
N ASN A 295 -5.68 15.71 12.02
CA ASN A 295 -5.46 14.30 12.35
C ASN A 295 -4.05 14.06 12.86
N VAL A 296 -3.03 14.63 12.18
CA VAL A 296 -1.64 14.51 12.62
C VAL A 296 -1.46 15.18 13.99
N HIS A 297 -1.99 16.39 14.19
CA HIS A 297 -2.00 17.06 15.50
C HIS A 297 -2.64 16.19 16.58
N GLN A 298 -3.80 15.58 16.31
CA GLN A 298 -4.48 14.72 17.25
C GLN A 298 -3.64 13.50 17.65
N ILE A 299 -2.92 12.90 16.69
CA ILE A 299 -1.98 11.79 16.95
C ILE A 299 -0.80 12.29 17.80
N CYS A 300 -0.21 13.44 17.46
CA CYS A 300 0.86 14.03 18.28
C CYS A 300 0.40 14.28 19.72
N SER A 301 -0.80 14.84 19.89
CA SER A 301 -1.34 15.19 21.20
C SER A 301 -1.72 13.95 22.01
N SER A 302 -2.29 12.91 21.39
CA SER A 302 -2.65 11.67 22.09
C SER A 302 -1.43 10.83 22.48
N ARG A 303 -0.31 11.01 21.77
CA ARG A 303 0.95 10.29 21.98
C ARG A 303 2.07 11.19 22.50
N ALA A 304 1.73 12.32 23.13
CA ALA A 304 2.70 13.32 23.55
C ALA A 304 3.73 12.77 24.55
N GLU A 305 3.31 11.89 25.46
CA GLU A 305 4.21 11.25 26.43
C GLU A 305 5.21 10.31 25.75
N GLU A 306 4.75 9.50 24.79
CA GLU A 306 5.60 8.59 24.01
C GLU A 306 6.61 9.40 23.16
N LEU A 307 6.19 10.51 22.56
CA LEU A 307 7.07 11.41 21.81
C LEU A 307 8.14 12.05 22.71
N ARG A 308 7.78 12.45 23.94
CA ARG A 308 8.74 12.98 24.92
C ARG A 308 9.71 11.90 25.40
N ALA A 309 9.24 10.67 25.60
CA ALA A 309 10.09 9.54 25.96
C ALA A 309 11.11 9.22 24.84
N LEU A 310 10.70 9.31 23.56
CA LEU A 310 11.61 9.19 22.42
C LEU A 310 12.68 10.28 22.40
N ASP A 311 12.31 11.54 22.67
CA ASP A 311 13.28 12.65 22.76
C ASP A 311 14.32 12.41 23.88
N GLN A 312 13.87 11.92 25.04
CA GLN A 312 14.74 11.61 26.18
C GLN A 312 15.66 10.41 25.92
N ALA A 313 15.14 9.34 25.31
CA ALA A 313 15.93 8.16 24.96
C ALA A 313 17.03 8.49 23.95
N GLN A 314 16.75 9.37 23.00
CA GLN A 314 17.74 9.85 22.02
C GLN A 314 18.78 10.77 22.64
N ALA A 315 18.40 11.61 23.60
CA ALA A 315 19.34 12.47 24.33
C ALA A 315 20.41 11.66 25.08
N ALA A 316 20.08 10.44 25.53
CA ALA A 316 21.00 9.55 26.24
C ALA A 316 22.02 8.86 25.33
N GLN A 317 21.79 8.78 24.01
CA GLN A 317 22.63 8.06 23.05
C GLN A 317 23.75 8.90 22.41
N GLY A 318 23.75 10.22 22.58
CA GLY A 318 24.95 11.08 22.48
C GLY A 318 25.61 11.29 21.10
N ASP A 319 25.04 10.84 19.99
CA ASP A 319 25.66 11.00 18.66
C ASP A 319 25.36 12.39 18.03
N GLN A 320 26.27 12.95 17.24
CA GLN A 320 26.09 14.27 16.58
C GLN A 320 24.89 14.28 15.61
N ARG A 321 24.61 13.13 14.97
CA ARG A 321 23.40 12.95 14.14
C ARG A 321 22.12 13.06 14.96
N ASP A 322 22.16 12.81 16.26
CA ASP A 322 21.00 12.84 17.13
C ASP A 322 20.66 14.24 17.63
N GLN A 323 21.59 15.21 17.60
CA GLN A 323 21.30 16.60 17.98
C GLN A 323 20.25 17.25 17.07
N LYS A 324 20.34 17.03 15.75
CA LYS A 324 19.37 17.57 14.78
C LYS A 324 18.00 16.90 14.93
N LYS A 325 17.97 15.58 15.17
CA LYS A 325 16.74 14.82 15.44
C LYS A 325 16.06 15.29 16.72
N GLN A 326 16.84 15.45 17.79
CA GLN A 326 16.39 15.95 19.08
C GLN A 326 15.78 17.36 18.96
N HIS A 327 16.40 18.24 18.18
CA HIS A 327 15.85 19.57 17.92
C HIS A 327 14.48 19.50 17.21
N SER A 328 14.33 18.62 16.22
CA SER A 328 13.06 18.42 15.52
C SER A 328 11.96 17.86 16.43
N LEU A 329 12.27 16.91 17.30
CA LEU A 329 11.33 16.33 18.27
C LEU A 329 10.87 17.36 19.32
N LYS A 330 11.80 18.13 19.89
CA LYS A 330 11.47 19.23 20.81
C LYS A 330 10.56 20.26 20.17
N ARG A 331 10.83 20.62 18.90
CA ARG A 331 9.96 21.52 18.14
C ARG A 331 8.59 20.92 17.89
N LEU A 332 8.51 19.63 17.54
CA LEU A 332 7.24 18.94 17.35
C LEU A 332 6.39 18.94 18.62
N ALA A 333 7.00 18.66 19.78
CA ALA A 333 6.31 18.73 21.07
C ALA A 333 5.81 20.15 21.38
N ALA A 334 6.66 21.17 21.20
CA ALA A 334 6.27 22.57 21.43
C ALA A 334 5.13 23.03 20.52
N VAL A 335 5.18 22.69 19.22
CA VAL A 335 4.11 22.99 18.26
C VAL A 335 2.82 22.24 18.61
N THR A 336 2.93 20.99 19.07
CA THR A 336 1.76 20.20 19.51
C THR A 336 1.08 20.87 20.70
N ASP A 337 1.85 21.28 21.72
CA ASP A 337 1.31 21.96 22.90
C ASP A 337 0.68 23.32 22.55
N MET A 338 1.29 24.07 21.64
CA MET A 338 0.74 25.33 21.11
C MET A 338 -0.61 25.11 20.42
N LEU A 339 -0.68 24.16 19.48
CA LEU A 339 -1.91 23.83 18.74
C LEU A 339 -3.01 23.32 19.67
N THR A 340 -2.67 22.54 20.70
CA THR A 340 -3.63 22.08 21.69
C THR A 340 -4.22 23.25 22.49
N LYS A 341 -3.43 24.26 22.85
CA LYS A 341 -3.92 25.48 23.50
C LYS A 341 -4.81 26.31 22.57
N HIS A 342 -4.42 26.49 21.32
CA HIS A 342 -5.23 27.20 20.33
C HIS A 342 -6.58 26.49 20.15
N LYS A 343 -6.56 25.16 19.98
CA LYS A 343 -7.75 24.32 19.86
C LYS A 343 -8.71 24.48 21.05
N GLN A 344 -8.18 24.54 22.27
CA GLN A 344 -8.98 24.78 23.47
C GLN A 344 -9.65 26.17 23.45
N HIS A 345 -8.93 27.21 23.05
CA HIS A 345 -9.47 28.56 22.92
C HIS A 345 -10.62 28.64 21.90
N TYR A 346 -10.48 27.98 20.75
CA TYR A 346 -11.56 27.91 19.75
C TYR A 346 -12.80 27.17 20.27
N LEU A 347 -12.62 26.10 21.05
CA LEU A 347 -13.73 25.35 21.65
C LEU A 347 -14.49 26.20 22.69
N GLU A 348 -13.78 26.97 23.51
CA GLU A 348 -14.38 27.87 24.50
C GLU A 348 -15.18 29.00 23.85
N ASN A 349 -14.68 29.56 22.74
CA ASN A 349 -15.34 30.65 22.01
C ASN A 349 -16.54 30.21 21.15
N GLN A 350 -16.72 28.90 20.88
CA GLN A 350 -17.90 28.36 20.18
C GLN A 350 -19.03 27.93 21.13
N ALA A 351 -18.78 27.91 22.44
CA ALA A 351 -19.74 27.53 23.47
C ALA A 351 -20.58 28.69 24.02
N VAL A 352 -20.39 29.91 23.47
CA VAL A 352 -21.13 31.14 23.73
C VAL A 352 -21.92 31.50 22.48
#